data_AF-A0A812IWY9-F1
#
_entry.id   AF-A0A812IWY9-F1
#
_cell.length_a   1.000
_cell.length_b   1.000
_cell.length_c   1.000
_cell.angle_alpha   90.00
_cell.angle_beta   90.00
_cell.angle_gamma   90.00
#
_symmetry.space_group_name_H-M   'P 1'
#
loop_
_entity.id
_entity.type
_entity.pdbx_description
1 polymer ?
#
loop_
_entity_poly.entity_id
_entity_poly.type
_entity_poly.pdbx_seq_one_letter_code
_entity_poly.pdbx_strand_id
1 'polypeptide(L)'
;MIGILHGVYGGKFSVQLNARDRGGSVVENLLEEILLGGKTPTHVMRKAMETAKDFDHFELFLLSEHLANPAYFVVAGAQHGQGGILTRSRHGGHAWRLGEPQAMDPHGLNPQPDWFRLQTNYDPWTAVPAYDNRRQPGVANAADFCSKGVDEDCVTKVMTAWPTKNHHTDITSVMCPRTGFM
;
A
#
# COMPACT_ATOMS: atom_id res chain seq x y z
N MET A 1 18.51 -3.07 -9.35
CA MET A 1 17.64 -2.66 -8.22
C MET A 1 18.00 -3.55 -7.03
N ILE A 2 18.31 -2.97 -5.86
CA ILE A 2 18.66 -3.73 -4.63
C ILE A 2 17.55 -3.62 -3.57
N GLY A 3 16.61 -2.67 -3.71
CA GLY A 3 15.36 -2.64 -2.92
C GLY A 3 14.30 -3.63 -3.41
N ILE A 4 13.12 -3.60 -2.79
CA ILE A 4 11.95 -4.41 -3.17
C ILE A 4 10.72 -3.52 -3.42
N LEU A 5 9.72 -4.04 -4.16
CA LEU A 5 8.43 -3.38 -4.43
C LEU A 5 7.23 -4.17 -3.89
N HIS A 6 7.39 -5.48 -3.74
CA HIS A 6 6.40 -6.40 -3.18
C HIS A 6 7.15 -7.42 -2.31
N GLY A 7 6.55 -7.89 -1.22
CA GLY A 7 7.14 -8.93 -0.39
C GLY A 7 6.17 -9.55 0.59
N VAL A 8 6.38 -10.84 0.88
CA VAL A 8 5.67 -11.59 1.92
C VAL A 8 6.67 -12.30 2.84
N TYR A 9 6.36 -12.29 4.13
CA TYR A 9 7.00 -13.11 5.14
C TYR A 9 5.91 -14.01 5.71
N GLY A 10 5.92 -15.28 5.29
CA GLY A 10 4.92 -16.27 5.72
C GLY A 10 4.85 -16.41 7.25
N GLY A 11 3.63 -16.39 7.77
CA GLY A 11 3.32 -16.37 9.19
C GLY A 11 3.46 -15.00 9.87
N LYS A 12 3.86 -13.93 9.15
CA LYS A 12 4.11 -12.60 9.75
C LYS A 12 3.37 -11.47 9.05
N PHE A 13 3.86 -11.03 7.89
CA PHE A 13 3.39 -9.81 7.24
C PHE A 13 3.72 -9.78 5.74
N SER A 14 3.05 -8.90 5.01
CA SER A 14 3.27 -8.62 3.59
C SER A 14 3.18 -7.14 3.31
N VAL A 15 3.77 -6.70 2.20
CA VAL A 15 3.78 -5.31 1.79
C VAL A 15 3.83 -5.14 0.29
N GLN A 16 3.15 -4.11 -0.20
CA GLN A 16 3.28 -3.58 -1.56
C GLN A 16 3.52 -2.07 -1.51
N LEU A 17 4.33 -1.56 -2.44
CA LEU A 17 4.68 -0.14 -2.54
C LEU A 17 3.93 0.52 -3.69
N ASN A 18 3.24 1.63 -3.43
CA ASN A 18 2.72 2.51 -4.47
C ASN A 18 3.43 3.86 -4.45
N ALA A 19 3.73 4.39 -5.63
CA ALA A 19 4.25 5.74 -5.77
C ALA A 19 3.21 6.79 -5.32
N ARG A 20 3.69 7.81 -4.59
CA ARG A 20 2.94 9.01 -4.20
C ARG A 20 3.57 10.21 -4.90
N ASP A 21 2.75 11.18 -5.32
CA ASP A 21 3.19 12.42 -5.99
C ASP A 21 4.10 12.18 -7.20
N ARG A 22 3.87 11.07 -7.93
CA ARG A 22 4.70 10.63 -9.08
C ARG A 22 6.18 10.47 -8.74
N GLY A 23 6.50 10.18 -7.47
CA GLY A 23 7.87 10.03 -6.98
C GLY A 23 8.51 11.33 -6.48
N GLY A 24 7.82 12.47 -6.56
CA GLY A 24 8.35 13.77 -6.12
C GLY A 24 9.44 14.35 -7.02
N SER A 25 10.05 15.45 -6.58
CA SER A 25 11.14 16.11 -7.31
C SER A 25 12.45 15.34 -7.18
N VAL A 26 13.07 14.97 -8.31
CA VAL A 26 14.36 14.25 -8.35
C VAL A 26 15.45 15.01 -7.58
N VAL A 27 15.48 16.34 -7.70
CA VAL A 27 16.49 17.17 -7.03
C VAL A 27 16.27 17.17 -5.52
N GLU A 28 15.03 17.36 -5.06
CA GLU A 28 14.73 17.31 -3.63
C GLU A 28 15.00 15.92 -3.05
N ASN A 29 14.64 14.85 -3.77
CA ASN A 29 14.91 13.48 -3.34
C ASN A 29 16.41 13.23 -3.14
N LEU A 30 17.24 13.67 -4.10
CA LEU A 30 18.69 13.52 -4.00
C LEU A 30 19.28 14.33 -2.84
N LEU A 31 18.80 15.55 -2.61
CA LEU A 31 19.22 16.36 -1.47
C LEU A 31 18.80 15.72 -0.14
N GLU A 32 17.60 15.14 -0.09
CA GLU A 32 17.10 14.40 1.07
C GLU A 32 18.01 13.23 1.42
N GLU A 33 18.44 12.46 0.41
CA GLU A 33 19.34 11.31 0.59
C GLU A 33 20.73 11.74 1.04
N ILE A 34 21.34 12.71 0.35
CA ILE A 34 22.75 13.07 0.56
C ILE A 34 22.93 13.90 1.83
N LEU A 35 22.01 14.83 2.12
CA LEU A 35 22.20 15.81 3.20
C LEU A 35 21.48 15.43 4.48
N LEU A 36 20.32 14.78 4.37
CA LEU A 36 19.44 14.53 5.52
C LEU A 36 19.33 13.03 5.88
N GLY A 37 19.99 12.15 5.12
CA GLY A 37 20.03 10.72 5.41
C GLY A 37 18.74 9.96 5.06
N GLY A 38 17.86 10.57 4.26
CA GLY A 38 16.68 9.90 3.74
C GLY A 38 17.06 8.66 2.93
N LYS A 39 16.24 7.61 2.99
CA LYS A 39 16.43 6.39 2.21
C LYS A 39 15.27 6.19 1.25
N THR A 40 15.53 5.69 0.05
CA THR A 40 14.43 5.36 -0.87
C THR A 40 13.42 4.41 -0.19
N PRO A 41 12.11 4.56 -0.45
CA PRO A 41 11.08 3.68 0.09
C PRO A 41 11.33 2.18 -0.15
N THR A 42 11.91 1.81 -1.30
CA THR A 42 12.22 0.41 -1.65
C THR A 42 13.31 -0.20 -0.77
N HIS A 43 14.33 0.57 -0.39
CA HIS A 43 15.38 0.13 0.54
C HIS A 43 14.87 0.07 1.98
N VAL A 44 14.06 1.06 2.39
CA VAL A 44 13.39 1.05 3.70
C VAL A 44 12.49 -0.18 3.84
N MET A 45 11.70 -0.47 2.81
CA MET A 45 10.83 -1.66 2.79
C MET A 45 11.62 -2.95 2.87
N ARG A 46 12.71 -3.08 2.11
CA ARG A 46 13.60 -4.24 2.20
C ARG A 46 14.12 -4.41 3.62
N LYS A 47 14.64 -3.34 4.23
CA LYS A 47 15.18 -3.38 5.59
C LYS A 47 14.13 -3.80 6.60
N ALA A 48 12.92 -3.24 6.51
CA ALA A 48 11.80 -3.60 7.37
C ALA A 48 11.46 -5.09 7.24
N MET A 49 11.39 -5.63 6.01
CA MET A 49 11.16 -7.05 5.77
C MET A 49 12.25 -7.96 6.34
N GLU A 50 13.51 -7.52 6.30
CA GLU A 50 14.66 -8.29 6.81
C GLU A 50 14.76 -8.26 8.35
N THR A 51 14.34 -7.17 9.01
CA THR A 51 14.63 -6.96 10.44
C THR A 51 13.43 -6.91 11.38
N ALA A 52 12.22 -6.68 10.87
CA ALA A 52 11.04 -6.61 11.73
C ALA A 52 10.70 -7.97 12.33
N LYS A 53 10.30 -7.95 13.61
CA LYS A 53 10.06 -9.16 14.39
C LYS A 53 8.65 -9.71 14.14
N ASP A 54 7.69 -8.81 14.07
CA ASP A 54 6.25 -8.99 13.96
C ASP A 54 5.64 -7.81 13.17
N PHE A 55 4.31 -7.84 12.96
CA PHE A 55 3.60 -6.83 12.17
C PHE A 55 3.65 -5.44 12.81
N ASP A 56 3.57 -5.31 14.13
CA ASP A 56 3.53 -4.00 14.79
C ASP A 56 4.90 -3.31 14.69
N HIS A 57 5.99 -4.04 14.90
CA HIS A 57 7.33 -3.53 14.68
C HIS A 57 7.55 -3.19 13.19
N PHE A 58 7.02 -4.01 12.28
CA PHE A 58 7.09 -3.76 10.84
C PHE A 58 6.37 -2.46 10.42
N GLU A 59 5.13 -2.29 10.86
CA GLU A 59 4.32 -1.09 10.60
C GLU A 59 5.00 0.16 11.19
N LEU A 60 5.45 0.10 12.45
CA LEU A 60 6.11 1.22 13.11
C LEU A 60 7.42 1.61 12.41
N PHE A 61 8.23 0.63 11.98
CA PHE A 61 9.44 0.88 11.21
C PHE A 61 9.09 1.63 9.91
N LEU A 62 8.10 1.13 9.18
CA LEU A 62 7.63 1.77 7.95
C LEU A 62 6.93 3.11 8.16
N LEU A 63 6.53 3.50 9.36
CA LEU A 63 5.96 4.82 9.66
C LEU A 63 7.00 5.85 10.12
N SER A 64 8.05 5.38 10.80
CA SER A 64 9.03 6.23 11.47
C SER A 64 10.29 6.49 10.64
N GLU A 65 10.70 5.58 9.76
CA GLU A 65 11.96 5.71 9.01
C GLU A 65 11.92 6.89 8.03
N HIS A 66 12.99 7.68 7.97
CA HIS A 66 13.12 8.82 7.07
C HIS A 66 13.22 8.38 5.60
N LEU A 67 12.27 8.85 4.78
CA LEU A 67 12.21 8.56 3.35
C LEU A 67 12.81 9.67 2.49
N ALA A 68 13.50 9.24 1.43
CA ALA A 68 13.99 10.08 0.35
C ALA A 68 12.89 10.64 -0.55
N ASN A 69 11.67 10.09 -0.52
CA ASN A 69 10.51 10.59 -1.23
C ASN A 69 9.21 10.02 -0.63
N PRO A 70 8.06 10.70 -0.78
CA PRO A 70 6.77 10.20 -0.34
C PRO A 70 6.39 8.87 -1.02
N ALA A 71 5.65 8.02 -0.30
CA ALA A 71 5.12 6.76 -0.82
C ALA A 71 3.88 6.30 -0.06
N TYR A 72 3.20 5.29 -0.60
CA TYR A 72 2.24 4.49 0.15
C TYR A 72 2.79 3.08 0.35
N PHE A 73 2.75 2.58 1.58
CA PHE A 73 2.96 1.16 1.87
C PHE A 73 1.60 0.53 2.17
N VAL A 74 1.20 -0.46 1.37
CA VAL A 74 0.00 -1.27 1.65
C VAL A 74 0.46 -2.51 2.39
N VAL A 75 0.07 -2.64 3.66
CA VAL A 75 0.57 -3.68 4.56
C VAL A 75 -0.55 -4.61 5.00
N ALA A 76 -0.22 -5.87 5.25
CA ALA A 76 -1.12 -6.83 5.87
C ALA A 76 -0.33 -7.78 6.79
N GLY A 77 -0.89 -8.14 7.93
CA GLY A 77 -0.32 -9.08 8.90
C GLY A 77 -1.01 -10.44 8.85
N ALA A 78 -0.43 -11.43 9.54
CA ALA A 78 -0.99 -12.78 9.60
C ALA A 78 -2.23 -12.89 10.51
N GLN A 79 -2.48 -11.92 11.39
CA GLN A 79 -3.59 -11.95 12.34
C GLN A 79 -4.81 -11.12 11.89
N HIS A 80 -5.97 -11.39 12.49
CA HIS A 80 -7.20 -10.66 12.18
C HIS A 80 -7.05 -9.16 12.47
N GLY A 81 -7.55 -8.31 11.58
CA GLY A 81 -7.46 -6.85 11.71
C GLY A 81 -6.09 -6.24 11.36
N GLN A 82 -5.05 -7.05 11.15
CA GLN A 82 -3.74 -6.53 10.76
C GLN A 82 -3.69 -6.22 9.27
N GLY A 83 -3.80 -4.94 8.93
CA GLY A 83 -3.56 -4.44 7.59
C GLY A 83 -4.05 -3.01 7.42
N GLY A 84 -3.59 -2.36 6.36
CA GLY A 84 -3.92 -0.96 6.11
C GLY A 84 -3.06 -0.28 5.06
N ILE A 85 -3.27 1.01 4.92
CA ILE A 85 -2.50 1.90 4.04
C ILE A 85 -1.67 2.82 4.93
N LEU A 86 -0.36 2.80 4.75
CA LEU A 86 0.55 3.75 5.38
C LEU A 86 0.83 4.86 4.37
N THR A 87 0.24 6.04 4.58
CA THR A 87 0.51 7.22 3.75
C THR A 87 1.70 7.97 4.32
N ARG A 88 2.82 7.99 3.57
CA ARG A 88 4.09 8.55 4.05
C ARG A 88 4.47 9.84 3.34
N SER A 89 4.97 10.78 4.13
CA SER A 89 5.85 11.87 3.70
C SER A 89 7.31 11.49 3.97
N ARG A 90 8.25 12.41 3.71
CA ARG A 90 9.68 12.22 3.99
C ARG A 90 9.96 11.91 5.47
N HIS A 91 9.30 12.62 6.37
CA HIS A 91 9.62 12.61 7.81
C HIS A 91 8.53 12.01 8.70
N GLY A 92 7.53 11.34 8.13
CA GLY A 92 6.44 10.79 8.93
C GLY A 92 5.29 10.28 8.08
N GLY A 93 4.16 10.03 8.70
CA GLY A 93 2.97 9.55 8.02
C GLY A 93 1.92 9.08 9.01
N HIS A 94 0.88 8.45 8.48
CA HIS A 94 -0.16 7.83 9.28
C HIS A 94 -0.62 6.53 8.63
N ALA A 95 -1.23 5.68 9.45
CA ALA A 95 -1.90 4.47 9.00
C ALA A 95 -3.41 4.72 8.86
N TRP A 96 -4.01 4.17 7.82
CA TRP A 96 -5.44 3.92 7.75
C TRP A 96 -5.66 2.41 7.77
N ARG A 97 -5.99 1.88 8.95
CA ARG A 97 -6.03 0.44 9.21
C ARG A 97 -7.38 -0.15 8.86
N LEU A 98 -7.42 -1.47 8.68
CA LEU A 98 -8.67 -2.24 8.60
C LEU A 98 -9.50 -2.02 9.86
N GLY A 99 -10.82 -1.96 9.70
CA GLY A 99 -11.76 -1.69 10.80
C GLY A 99 -11.90 -0.22 11.19
N GLU A 100 -10.98 0.67 10.76
CA GLU A 100 -11.15 2.10 10.99
C GLU A 100 -12.21 2.68 10.04
N PRO A 101 -13.18 3.47 10.52
CA PRO A 101 -14.17 4.09 9.65
C PRO A 101 -13.51 5.08 8.68
N GLN A 102 -14.28 5.56 7.71
CA GLN A 102 -13.89 6.54 6.69
C GLN A 102 -13.55 7.96 7.21
N ALA A 103 -12.92 8.09 8.38
CA ALA A 103 -12.46 9.36 8.93
C ALA A 103 -11.47 10.09 7.98
N MET A 104 -10.84 9.34 7.07
CA MET A 104 -9.89 9.83 6.06
C MET A 104 -10.56 10.22 4.72
N ASP A 105 -11.89 10.28 4.64
CA ASP A 105 -12.59 10.81 3.47
C ASP A 105 -13.91 11.48 3.90
N PRO A 106 -13.82 12.65 4.58
CA PRO A 106 -14.98 13.32 5.19
C PRO A 106 -16.02 13.79 4.16
N HIS A 107 -15.66 13.79 2.88
CA HIS A 107 -16.51 14.22 1.77
C HIS A 107 -17.07 13.04 0.97
N GLY A 108 -16.77 11.79 1.36
CA GLY A 108 -17.25 10.59 0.67
C GLY A 108 -16.79 10.48 -0.79
N LEU A 109 -15.61 11.04 -1.12
CA LEU A 109 -15.05 11.05 -2.46
C LEU A 109 -14.54 9.67 -2.90
N ASN A 110 -14.13 8.84 -1.95
CA ASN A 110 -13.46 7.56 -2.13
C ASN A 110 -13.92 6.52 -1.09
N PRO A 111 -15.22 6.18 -1.05
CA PRO A 111 -15.75 5.22 -0.10
C PRO A 111 -15.12 3.84 -0.23
N GLN A 112 -14.76 3.28 0.92
CA GLN A 112 -14.25 1.92 1.06
C GLN A 112 -14.87 1.29 2.30
N PRO A 113 -15.29 0.01 2.26
CA PRO A 113 -15.83 -0.64 3.44
C PRO A 113 -14.72 -0.94 4.46
N ASP A 114 -15.07 -1.04 5.74
CA ASP A 114 -14.09 -1.18 6.83
C ASP A 114 -13.20 -2.43 6.73
N TRP A 115 -13.69 -3.49 6.07
CA TRP A 115 -12.96 -4.75 5.89
C TRP A 115 -11.94 -4.71 4.73
N PHE A 116 -11.87 -3.62 3.97
CA PHE A 116 -11.08 -3.54 2.74
C PHE A 116 -10.31 -2.22 2.64
N ARG A 117 -9.10 -2.30 2.08
CA ARG A 117 -8.32 -1.11 1.73
C ARG A 117 -7.74 -1.28 0.33
N LEU A 118 -7.97 -0.29 -0.51
CA LEU A 118 -7.42 -0.15 -1.85
C LEU A 118 -6.73 1.19 -1.97
N GLN A 119 -5.44 1.12 -2.32
CA GLN A 119 -4.60 2.27 -2.60
C GLN A 119 -4.16 2.24 -4.06
N THR A 120 -4.23 3.39 -4.71
CA THR A 120 -3.64 3.63 -6.02
C THR A 120 -2.46 4.59 -5.85
N ASN A 121 -2.48 5.77 -6.47
CA ASN A 121 -1.38 6.73 -6.44
C ASN A 121 -1.81 8.12 -5.93
N TYR A 122 -2.98 8.19 -5.28
CA TYR A 122 -3.59 9.42 -4.78
C TYR A 122 -3.95 9.28 -3.31
N ASP A 123 -4.01 10.38 -2.57
CA ASP A 123 -4.34 10.32 -1.15
C ASP A 123 -5.79 9.86 -0.96
N PRO A 124 -6.09 9.04 0.08
CA PRO A 124 -7.45 8.57 0.36
C PRO A 124 -8.50 9.69 0.52
N TRP A 125 -8.14 10.83 1.10
CA TRP A 125 -9.02 12.01 1.31
C TRP A 125 -9.16 12.92 0.08
N THR A 126 -8.52 12.60 -1.04
CA THR A 126 -8.51 13.47 -2.23
C THR A 126 -9.27 12.85 -3.39
N ALA A 127 -9.99 13.66 -4.16
CA ALA A 127 -10.65 13.18 -5.37
C ALA A 127 -9.62 12.58 -6.34
N VAL A 128 -9.90 11.37 -6.83
CA VAL A 128 -9.08 10.75 -7.88
C VAL A 128 -9.29 11.49 -9.21
N PRO A 129 -8.23 11.74 -10.00
CA PRO A 129 -8.39 12.35 -11.32
C PRO A 129 -9.24 11.47 -12.23
N ALA A 130 -10.17 12.07 -12.97
CA ALA A 130 -11.09 11.34 -13.84
C ALA A 130 -10.38 10.47 -14.90
N TYR A 131 -9.19 10.91 -15.36
CA TYR A 131 -8.39 10.18 -16.35
C TYR A 131 -7.61 8.98 -15.79
N ASP A 132 -7.49 8.84 -14.45
CA ASP A 132 -6.83 7.71 -13.78
C ASP A 132 -7.64 7.23 -12.56
N ASN A 133 -8.95 7.07 -12.75
CA ASN A 133 -9.83 6.56 -11.71
C ASN A 133 -9.84 5.03 -11.68
N ARG A 134 -8.76 4.44 -11.12
CA ARG A 134 -8.70 3.00 -10.84
C ARG A 134 -9.33 2.61 -9.51
N ARG A 135 -9.43 3.56 -8.57
CA ARG A 135 -9.90 3.29 -7.20
C ARG A 135 -11.36 2.89 -7.17
N GLN A 136 -12.26 3.69 -7.75
CA GLN A 136 -13.70 3.41 -7.65
C GLN A 136 -14.09 2.08 -8.30
N PRO A 137 -13.63 1.74 -9.53
CA PRO A 137 -13.89 0.42 -10.11
C PRO A 137 -13.28 -0.72 -9.29
N GLY A 138 -12.06 -0.55 -8.76
CA GLY A 138 -11.42 -1.57 -7.93
C GLY A 138 -12.20 -1.88 -6.65
N VAL A 139 -12.74 -0.85 -5.99
CA VAL A 139 -13.60 -1.01 -4.81
C VAL A 139 -14.91 -1.70 -5.19
N ALA A 140 -15.54 -1.30 -6.30
CA ALA A 140 -16.77 -1.94 -6.78
C ALA A 140 -16.54 -3.42 -7.13
N ASN A 141 -15.44 -3.74 -7.82
CA ASN A 141 -15.05 -5.11 -8.15
C ASN A 141 -14.77 -5.94 -6.89
N ALA A 142 -14.17 -5.36 -5.85
CA ALA A 142 -13.97 -6.06 -4.59
C ALA A 142 -15.30 -6.39 -3.90
N ALA A 143 -16.27 -5.46 -3.93
CA ALA A 143 -17.61 -5.70 -3.40
C ALA A 143 -18.36 -6.81 -4.14
N ASP A 144 -18.16 -6.93 -5.46
CA ASP A 144 -18.78 -7.97 -6.28
C ASP A 144 -18.04 -9.32 -6.16
N PHE A 145 -16.76 -9.36 -6.52
CA PHE A 145 -15.98 -10.60 -6.62
C PHE A 145 -15.70 -11.26 -5.28
N CYS A 146 -15.55 -10.48 -4.21
CA CYS A 146 -15.30 -11.00 -2.85
C CYS A 146 -16.58 -11.04 -1.98
N SER A 147 -17.77 -10.96 -2.59
CA SER A 147 -19.06 -10.94 -1.89
C SER A 147 -19.35 -12.18 -1.02
N LYS A 148 -18.72 -13.32 -1.33
CA LYS A 148 -18.89 -14.59 -0.60
C LYS A 148 -17.74 -14.90 0.37
N GLY A 149 -16.80 -13.97 0.53
CA GLY A 149 -15.56 -14.16 1.27
C GLY A 149 -14.37 -13.66 0.48
N VAL A 150 -13.27 -13.40 1.21
CA VAL A 150 -12.01 -12.95 0.63
C VAL A 150 -11.06 -14.14 0.53
N ASP A 151 -10.66 -14.48 -0.68
CA ASP A 151 -9.63 -15.47 -1.00
C ASP A 151 -8.70 -14.93 -2.11
N GLU A 152 -7.64 -15.70 -2.39
CA GLU A 152 -6.66 -15.34 -3.43
C GLU A 152 -7.31 -15.17 -4.81
N ASP A 153 -8.36 -15.94 -5.08
CA ASP A 153 -9.05 -15.99 -6.37
C ASP A 153 -9.87 -14.71 -6.61
N CYS A 154 -10.61 -14.25 -5.60
CA CYS A 154 -11.38 -13.00 -5.66
C CYS A 154 -10.43 -11.80 -5.78
N VAL A 155 -9.34 -11.76 -5.01
CA VAL A 155 -8.35 -10.67 -5.09
C VAL A 155 -7.68 -10.67 -6.46
N THR A 156 -7.35 -11.83 -7.02
CA THR A 156 -6.81 -11.94 -8.39
C THR A 156 -7.78 -11.35 -9.41
N LYS A 157 -9.08 -11.63 -9.30
CA LYS A 157 -10.11 -11.05 -10.20
C LYS A 157 -10.17 -9.52 -10.08
N VAL A 158 -10.13 -8.97 -8.86
CA VAL A 158 -10.08 -7.52 -8.65
C VAL A 158 -8.86 -6.89 -9.31
N MET A 159 -7.69 -7.50 -9.14
CA MET A 159 -6.41 -6.98 -9.64
C MET A 159 -6.24 -7.14 -11.15
N THR A 160 -6.94 -8.09 -11.76
CA THR A 160 -6.84 -8.38 -13.21
C THR A 160 -7.98 -7.77 -14.04
N ALA A 161 -9.02 -7.22 -13.40
CA ALA A 161 -10.09 -6.50 -14.07
C ALA A 161 -9.66 -5.10 -14.52
N TRP A 162 -10.17 -4.66 -15.67
CA TRP A 162 -10.02 -3.27 -16.11
C TRP A 162 -10.82 -2.32 -15.20
N PRO A 163 -10.31 -1.12 -14.86
CA PRO A 163 -9.03 -0.52 -15.23
C PRO A 163 -7.88 -0.80 -14.25
N THR A 164 -8.10 -1.61 -13.19
CA THR A 164 -7.06 -1.98 -12.21
C THR A 164 -5.85 -2.56 -12.93
N LYS A 165 -6.09 -3.57 -13.78
CA LYS A 165 -5.16 -3.98 -14.83
C LYS A 165 -5.36 -3.12 -16.06
N ASN A 166 -4.28 -2.55 -16.55
CA ASN A 166 -4.26 -1.78 -17.79
C ASN A 166 -2.96 -2.04 -18.57
N HIS A 167 -2.71 -1.27 -19.63
CA HIS A 167 -1.57 -1.46 -20.51
C HIS A 167 -0.22 -1.06 -19.89
N HIS A 168 -0.21 -0.40 -18.72
CA HIS A 168 0.99 -0.13 -17.92
C HIS A 168 1.21 -1.18 -16.83
N THR A 169 0.37 -2.21 -16.73
CA THR A 169 0.54 -3.26 -15.72
C THR A 169 1.66 -4.21 -16.16
N ASP A 170 2.79 -4.18 -15.44
CA ASP A 170 3.91 -5.09 -15.68
C ASP A 170 3.68 -6.46 -15.01
N ILE A 171 3.28 -6.46 -13.74
CA ILE A 171 3.15 -7.67 -12.90
C ILE A 171 1.90 -7.53 -12.02
N THR A 172 1.21 -8.64 -11.77
CA THR A 172 0.20 -8.77 -10.72
C THR A 172 0.69 -9.77 -9.68
N SER A 173 0.65 -9.39 -8.40
CA SER A 173 1.02 -10.25 -7.27
C SER A 173 -0.08 -10.25 -6.22
N VAL A 174 -0.47 -11.45 -5.77
CA VAL A 174 -1.44 -11.67 -4.71
C VAL A 174 -0.74 -12.44 -3.60
N MET A 175 -0.78 -11.92 -2.38
CA MET A 175 -0.02 -12.48 -1.26
C MET A 175 -0.92 -12.70 -0.06
N CYS A 176 -0.70 -13.79 0.66
CA CYS A 176 -1.36 -14.05 1.94
C CYS A 176 -0.30 -14.25 3.04
N PRO A 177 -0.09 -13.28 3.94
CA PRO A 177 0.93 -13.39 4.97
C PRO A 177 0.68 -14.51 5.97
N ARG A 178 -0.57 -14.96 6.15
CA ARG A 178 -0.89 -16.08 7.04
C ARG A 178 -0.34 -17.41 6.54
N THR A 179 -0.47 -17.67 5.23
CA THR A 179 -0.07 -18.94 4.60
C THR A 179 1.31 -18.85 3.93
N GLY A 180 1.79 -17.64 3.64
CA GLY A 180 2.96 -17.42 2.81
C GLY A 180 2.70 -17.54 1.31
N PHE A 181 1.42 -17.59 0.88
CA PHE A 181 1.06 -17.57 -0.54
C PHE A 181 1.60 -16.31 -1.23
N MET A 182 2.08 -16.48 -2.47
CA MET A 182 2.59 -15.43 -3.36
C MET A 182 2.34 -15.82 -4.83
#